data_AF-A0A2T9ZH33-F1
#
_entry.id   AF-A0A2T9ZH33-F1
#
_cell.length_a   1.000
_cell.length_b   1.000
_cell.length_c   1.000
_cell.angle_alpha   90.00
_cell.angle_beta   90.00
_cell.angle_gamma   90.00
#
_symmetry.space_group_name_H-M   'P 1'
#
loop_
_entity.id
_entity.type
_entity.pdbx_description
1 polymer ?
#
loop_
_entity_poly.entity_id
_entity_poly.type
_entity_poly.pdbx_seq_one_letter_code
_entity_poly.pdbx_strand_id
1 'polypeptide(L)'
;MHMFVSAMKKTTGTKEAFKIPFPVLNGYFAGAGDLLNALILAFTDKVSKKYSRDPLCMDLDHIKEVLGSALALEYNFLSATLDHYQSTGKKIPLDVADFEPENPVENFELQIVQNRKLLDKDFHPFLSEEIIVWS
;
A
#
# COMPACT_ATOMS: atom_id res chain seq x y z
N MET A 1 -11.13 -3.19 3.00
CA MET A 1 -10.33 -2.38 3.94
C MET A 1 -10.30 -0.95 3.43
N HIS A 2 -9.94 0.03 4.26
CA HIS A 2 -9.86 1.43 3.84
C HIS A 2 -8.62 2.08 4.44
N MET A 3 -7.91 2.88 3.63
CA MET A 3 -6.97 3.87 4.13
C MET A 3 -7.71 5.20 4.25
N PHE A 4 -7.68 5.83 5.43
CA PHE A 4 -8.26 7.14 5.66
C PHE A 4 -7.16 8.19 5.70
N VAL A 5 -7.38 9.30 5.01
CA VAL A 5 -6.41 10.39 4.93
C VAL A 5 -7.13 11.71 5.14
N SER A 6 -6.51 12.59 5.93
CA SER A 6 -6.93 13.98 6.05
C SER A 6 -5.77 14.89 5.70
N ALA A 7 -6.07 15.91 4.90
CA ALA A 7 -5.08 16.89 4.48
C ALA A 7 -5.69 18.30 4.44
N MET A 8 -4.84 19.31 4.58
CA MET A 8 -5.23 20.71 4.38
C MET A 8 -4.90 21.13 2.96
N LYS A 9 -5.90 21.59 2.22
CA LYS A 9 -5.72 22.13 0.89
C LYS A 9 -5.15 23.54 1.00
N LYS A 10 -3.85 23.69 0.67
CA LYS A 10 -3.12 24.97 0.81
C LYS A 10 -3.81 26.15 0.12
N THR A 11 -4.47 25.92 -1.03
CA THR A 11 -5.11 26.98 -1.82
C THR A 11 -6.36 27.57 -1.16
N THR A 12 -7.10 26.77 -0.40
CA THR A 12 -8.39 27.15 0.18
C THR A 12 -8.37 27.21 1.70
N GLY A 13 -7.33 26.67 2.35
CA GLY A 13 -7.28 26.48 3.80
C GLY A 13 -8.23 25.40 4.32
N THR A 14 -9.03 24.79 3.44
CA THR A 14 -10.03 23.78 3.80
C THR A 14 -9.35 22.46 4.15
N LYS A 15 -9.89 21.79 5.16
CA LYS A 15 -9.52 20.41 5.48
C LYS A 15 -10.40 19.49 4.65
N GLU A 16 -9.75 18.58 3.95
CA GLU A 16 -10.39 17.56 3.15
C GLU A 16 -10.00 16.18 3.69
N ALA A 17 -10.98 15.28 3.76
CA ALA A 17 -10.75 13.89 4.09
C ALA A 17 -11.25 12.99 2.96
N PHE A 18 -10.45 11.98 2.64
CA PHE A 18 -10.79 10.96 1.65
C PHE A 18 -10.42 9.58 2.17
N LYS A 19 -11.04 8.56 1.58
CA LYS A 19 -10.66 7.17 1.79
C LYS A 19 -10.22 6.55 0.48
N ILE A 20 -9.34 5.57 0.57
CA ILE A 20 -9.02 4.69 -0.55
C ILE A 20 -9.48 3.28 -0.15
N PRO A 21 -10.57 2.76 -0.73
CA PRO A 21 -10.96 1.37 -0.55
C PRO A 21 -9.98 0.44 -1.27
N PHE A 22 -9.65 -0.66 -0.64
CA PHE A 22 -8.87 -1.74 -1.26
C PHE A 22 -9.32 -3.12 -0.73
N PRO A 23 -9.13 -4.19 -1.52
CA PRO A 23 -9.55 -5.53 -1.14
C PRO A 23 -8.81 -6.00 0.12
N VAL A 24 -9.49 -6.80 0.95
CA VAL A 24 -8.87 -7.45 2.12
C VAL A 24 -8.17 -8.72 1.65
N LEU A 25 -6.92 -8.92 2.09
CA LEU A 25 -6.25 -10.21 1.99
C LEU A 25 -6.20 -10.83 3.39
N ASN A 26 -6.64 -12.08 3.50
CA ASN A 26 -6.57 -12.82 4.75
C ASN A 26 -5.14 -13.34 4.95
N GLY A 27 -4.50 -12.88 6.01
CA GLY A 27 -3.16 -13.29 6.41
C GLY A 27 -2.46 -12.20 7.19
N TYR A 28 -1.53 -12.59 8.06
CA TYR A 28 -0.60 -11.67 8.72
C TYR A 28 0.69 -11.60 7.90
N PHE A 29 0.96 -10.43 7.35
CA PHE A 29 2.12 -10.17 6.50
C PHE A 29 3.13 -9.30 7.25
N ALA A 30 4.10 -9.94 7.91
CA ALA A 30 5.19 -9.23 8.55
C ALA A 30 5.92 -8.34 7.52
N GLY A 31 6.18 -7.07 7.87
CA GLY A 31 6.82 -6.11 6.97
C GLY A 31 5.92 -5.46 5.91
N ALA A 32 4.62 -5.76 5.86
CA ALA A 32 3.70 -5.11 4.91
C ALA A 32 3.66 -3.58 5.10
N GLY A 33 3.62 -3.11 6.35
CA GLY A 33 3.68 -1.67 6.64
C GLY A 33 4.98 -1.00 6.18
N ASP A 34 6.12 -1.68 6.33
CA ASP A 34 7.42 -1.17 5.86
C ASP A 34 7.46 -1.12 4.32
N LEU A 35 6.92 -2.15 3.67
CA LEU A 35 6.75 -2.19 2.22
C LEU A 35 5.88 -1.02 1.74
N LEU A 36 4.72 -0.80 2.35
CA LEU A 36 3.83 0.30 2.00
C LEU A 36 4.53 1.67 2.14
N ASN A 37 5.25 1.90 3.23
CA ASN A 37 6.00 3.13 3.44
C ASN A 37 7.08 3.35 2.37
N ALA A 38 7.84 2.30 2.03
CA ALA A 38 8.83 2.37 0.97
C ALA A 38 8.19 2.66 -0.40
N LEU A 39 7.05 2.05 -0.70
CA LEU A 39 6.29 2.29 -1.92
C LEU A 39 5.74 3.71 -2.00
N ILE A 40 5.19 4.25 -0.91
CA ILE A 40 4.71 5.64 -0.84
C ILE A 40 5.84 6.61 -1.17
N LEU A 41 7.04 6.41 -0.62
CA LEU A 41 8.21 7.25 -0.92
C LEU A 41 8.63 7.13 -2.40
N ALA A 42 8.67 5.91 -2.93
CA ALA A 42 9.01 5.68 -4.34
C ALA A 42 8.00 6.32 -5.30
N PHE A 43 6.70 6.21 -5.02
CA PHE A 43 5.66 6.85 -5.83
C PHE A 43 5.64 8.36 -5.67
N THR A 44 5.96 8.88 -4.48
CA THR A 44 6.13 10.33 -4.26
C THR A 44 7.18 10.90 -5.22
N ASP A 45 8.36 10.27 -5.31
CA ASP A 45 9.41 10.66 -6.24
C ASP A 45 8.96 10.53 -7.71
N LYS A 46 8.30 9.42 -8.08
CA LYS A 46 7.81 9.19 -9.44
C LYS A 46 6.77 10.24 -9.87
N VAL A 47 5.79 10.53 -9.01
CA VAL A 47 4.73 11.51 -9.27
C VAL A 47 5.30 12.92 -9.29
N SER A 48 6.18 13.26 -8.34
CA SER A 48 6.91 14.53 -8.32
C SER A 48 7.63 14.79 -9.65
N LYS A 49 8.37 13.82 -10.17
CA LYS A 49 9.06 13.92 -11.47
C LYS A 49 8.08 14.05 -12.64
N LYS A 50 7.03 13.22 -12.67
CA LYS A 50 6.00 13.21 -13.72
C LYS A 50 5.35 14.59 -13.90
N TYR A 51 5.07 15.29 -12.80
CA TYR A 51 4.42 16.60 -12.82
C TYR A 51 5.36 17.78 -12.59
N SER A 52 6.68 17.55 -12.52
CA SER A 52 7.69 18.58 -12.22
C SER A 52 7.36 19.40 -10.96
N ARG A 53 6.95 18.71 -9.89
CA ARG A 53 6.57 19.31 -8.61
C ARG A 53 7.57 18.97 -7.52
N ASP A 54 7.79 19.87 -6.58
CA ASP A 54 8.47 19.55 -5.32
C ASP A 54 7.63 18.51 -4.54
N PRO A 55 8.21 17.38 -4.09
CA PRO A 55 7.54 16.40 -3.24
C PRO A 55 6.80 16.99 -2.03
N LEU A 56 7.33 18.07 -1.44
CA LEU A 56 6.75 18.75 -0.28
C LEU A 56 5.58 19.69 -0.63
N CYS A 57 5.34 19.91 -1.91
CA CYS A 57 4.32 20.81 -2.44
C CYS A 57 3.27 20.09 -3.30
N MET A 58 3.16 18.76 -3.19
CA MET A 58 2.11 18.01 -3.84
C MET A 58 0.72 18.45 -3.37
N ASP A 59 -0.20 18.63 -4.32
CA ASP A 59 -1.62 18.82 -4.01
C ASP A 59 -2.30 17.47 -3.68
N LEU A 60 -3.57 17.56 -3.28
CA LEU A 60 -4.33 16.40 -2.83
C LEU A 60 -4.50 15.33 -3.92
N ASP A 61 -4.64 15.73 -5.18
CA ASP A 61 -4.86 14.80 -6.29
C ASP A 61 -3.59 13.99 -6.58
N HIS A 62 -2.42 14.63 -6.49
CA HIS A 62 -1.15 13.90 -6.56
C HIS A 62 -0.93 12.97 -5.35
N ILE A 63 -1.35 13.38 -4.15
CA ILE A 63 -1.29 12.51 -2.95
C ILE A 63 -2.20 11.29 -3.12
N LYS A 64 -3.42 11.49 -3.63
CA LYS A 64 -4.35 10.39 -3.96
C LYS A 64 -3.73 9.43 -4.98
N GLU A 65 -3.07 9.93 -6.04
CA GLU A 65 -2.36 9.11 -7.03
C GLU A 65 -1.23 8.28 -6.39
N VAL A 66 -0.41 8.88 -5.52
CA VAL A 66 0.68 8.19 -4.80
C VAL A 66 0.14 7.06 -3.93
N LEU A 67 -0.83 7.36 -3.07
CA LEU A 67 -1.35 6.39 -2.11
C LEU A 67 -2.11 5.27 -2.81
N GLY A 68 -2.92 5.62 -3.82
CA GLY A 68 -3.64 4.63 -4.64
C GLY A 68 -2.69 3.70 -5.40
N SER A 69 -1.57 4.22 -5.88
CA SER A 69 -0.56 3.43 -6.58
C SER A 69 0.24 2.54 -5.63
N ALA A 70 0.65 3.08 -4.47
CA ALA A 70 1.38 2.33 -3.46
C ALA A 70 0.56 1.16 -2.90
N LEU A 71 -0.70 1.39 -2.55
CA LEU A 71 -1.62 0.34 -2.09
C LEU A 71 -1.86 -0.73 -3.15
N ALA A 72 -2.03 -0.34 -4.42
CA ALA A 72 -2.22 -1.30 -5.50
C ALA A 72 -1.00 -2.20 -5.71
N LEU A 73 0.22 -1.65 -5.63
CA LEU A 73 1.43 -2.43 -5.76
C LEU A 73 1.71 -3.30 -4.53
N GLU A 74 1.49 -2.77 -3.31
CA GLU A 74 1.54 -3.57 -2.08
C GLU A 74 0.60 -4.76 -2.18
N TYR A 75 -0.68 -4.53 -2.55
CA TYR A 75 -1.66 -5.58 -2.73
C TYR A 75 -1.18 -6.68 -3.70
N ASN A 76 -0.55 -6.29 -4.82
CA ASN A 76 0.00 -7.26 -5.77
C ASN A 76 1.13 -8.11 -5.15
N PHE A 77 2.00 -7.52 -4.33
CA PHE A 77 3.04 -8.27 -3.61
C PHE A 77 2.44 -9.21 -2.55
N LEU A 78 1.46 -8.74 -1.78
CA LEU A 78 0.78 -9.54 -0.77
C LEU A 78 0.01 -10.70 -1.41
N SER A 79 -0.70 -10.45 -2.51
CA SER A 79 -1.40 -11.48 -3.27
C SER A 79 -0.43 -12.51 -3.84
N ALA A 80 0.67 -12.08 -4.47
CA ALA A 80 1.67 -12.99 -5.00
C ALA A 80 2.38 -13.81 -3.90
N THR A 81 2.57 -13.21 -2.72
CA THR A 81 3.05 -13.92 -1.53
C THR A 81 2.06 -15.00 -1.12
N LEU A 82 0.77 -14.64 -1.00
CA LEU A 82 -0.29 -15.57 -0.65
C LEU A 82 -0.38 -16.75 -1.63
N ASP A 83 -0.41 -16.47 -2.93
CA ASP A 83 -0.46 -17.47 -4.00
C ASP A 83 0.72 -18.45 -3.92
N HIS A 84 1.93 -17.94 -3.63
CA HIS A 84 3.10 -18.77 -3.41
C HIS A 84 2.90 -19.75 -2.25
N TYR A 85 2.54 -19.27 -1.06
CA TYR A 85 2.37 -20.16 0.10
C TYR A 85 1.22 -21.14 -0.07
N GLN A 86 0.10 -20.71 -0.66
CA GLN A 86 -1.02 -21.60 -1.01
C GLN A 86 -0.55 -22.73 -1.93
N SER A 87 0.25 -22.42 -2.95
CA SER A 87 0.77 -23.43 -3.89
C SER A 87 1.72 -24.45 -3.23
N THR A 88 2.39 -24.06 -2.15
CA THR A 88 3.30 -24.95 -1.39
C THR A 88 2.60 -25.74 -0.28
N GLY A 89 1.31 -25.49 -0.04
CA GLY A 89 0.55 -26.11 1.05
C GLY A 89 0.98 -25.65 2.45
N LYS A 90 1.78 -24.59 2.55
CA LYS A 90 2.20 -24.02 3.83
C LYS A 90 1.04 -23.27 4.49
N LYS A 91 1.00 -23.31 5.82
CA LYS A 91 0.02 -22.56 6.62
C LYS A 91 0.24 -21.06 6.40
N ILE A 92 -0.83 -20.33 6.10
CA ILE A 92 -0.85 -18.87 6.10
C ILE A 92 -1.12 -18.43 7.54
N PRO A 93 -0.24 -17.63 8.15
CA PRO A 93 -0.49 -17.10 9.49
C PRO A 93 -1.63 -16.09 9.44
N LEU A 94 -2.50 -16.10 10.44
CA LEU A 94 -3.64 -15.18 10.54
C LEU A 94 -3.43 -14.11 11.62
N ASP A 95 -2.55 -14.37 12.59
CA ASP A 95 -2.22 -13.44 13.68
C ASP A 95 -0.72 -13.46 14.02
N VAL A 96 -0.25 -12.46 14.75
CA VAL A 96 1.11 -12.38 15.32
C VAL A 96 1.44 -13.62 16.15
N ALA A 97 0.46 -14.17 16.87
CA ALA A 97 0.63 -15.37 17.67
C ALA A 97 0.97 -16.62 16.83
N ASP A 98 0.64 -16.65 15.53
CA ASP A 98 1.06 -17.74 14.64
C ASP A 98 2.58 -17.73 14.35
N PHE A 99 3.30 -16.67 14.73
CA PHE A 99 4.75 -16.58 14.66
C PHE A 99 5.43 -16.91 15.99
N GLU A 100 4.71 -17.51 16.94
CA GLU A 100 5.26 -17.87 18.25
C GLU A 100 6.46 -18.84 18.16
N PRO A 101 7.43 -18.75 19.08
CA PRO A 101 8.70 -19.48 19.01
C PRO A 101 8.54 -21.00 19.08
N GLU A 102 7.45 -21.48 19.67
CA GLU A 102 7.22 -22.90 19.96
C GLU A 102 6.73 -23.69 18.72
N ASN A 103 6.21 -22.98 17.71
CA ASN A 103 5.79 -23.57 16.46
C ASN A 103 5.84 -22.52 15.35
N PRO A 104 7.05 -22.01 15.01
CA PRO A 104 7.18 -20.93 14.05
C PRO A 104 6.60 -21.42 12.72
N VAL A 105 5.65 -20.68 12.14
CA VAL A 105 5.29 -20.87 10.73
C VAL A 105 6.57 -20.64 9.95
N GLU A 106 7.26 -21.73 9.58
CA GLU A 106 8.57 -21.68 8.96
C GLU A 106 8.52 -20.85 7.68
N ASN A 107 9.10 -19.66 7.79
CA ASN A 107 9.41 -18.76 6.69
C ASN A 107 8.17 -18.26 5.94
N PHE A 108 7.12 -17.75 6.60
CA PHE A 108 6.13 -16.91 5.91
C PHE A 108 6.69 -15.51 5.72
N GLU A 109 7.44 -15.35 4.64
CA GLU A 109 8.11 -14.11 4.26
C GLU A 109 7.51 -13.51 3.00
N LEU A 110 7.45 -12.17 2.95
CA LEU A 110 7.04 -11.43 1.77
C LEU A 110 7.92 -11.81 0.58
N GLN A 111 7.30 -12.21 -0.52
CA GLN A 111 7.99 -12.68 -1.73
C GLN A 111 8.45 -11.51 -2.62
N ILE A 112 9.02 -10.45 -2.04
CA ILE A 112 9.38 -9.22 -2.76
C ILE A 112 10.45 -9.50 -3.82
N VAL A 113 11.54 -10.18 -3.44
CA VAL A 113 12.68 -10.45 -4.34
C VAL A 113 12.25 -11.35 -5.50
N GLN A 114 11.47 -12.39 -5.21
CA GLN A 114 10.94 -13.35 -6.18
C GLN A 114 9.95 -12.68 -7.14
N ASN A 115 9.20 -11.68 -6.66
CA ASN A 115 8.22 -10.95 -7.44
C ASN A 115 8.67 -9.55 -7.88
N ARG A 116 9.98 -9.27 -7.93
CA ARG A 116 10.51 -7.94 -8.30
C ARG A 116 10.01 -7.41 -9.65
N LYS A 117 9.61 -8.30 -10.56
CA LYS A 117 8.98 -7.97 -11.85
C LYS A 117 7.69 -7.14 -11.70
N LEU A 118 7.05 -7.17 -10.53
CA LEU A 118 5.88 -6.35 -10.23
C LEU A 118 6.22 -4.85 -10.14
N LEU A 119 7.49 -4.50 -9.86
CA LEU A 119 7.95 -3.10 -9.82
C LEU A 119 7.88 -2.43 -11.20
N ASP A 120 8.06 -3.21 -12.26
CA ASP A 120 8.07 -2.73 -13.66
C ASP A 120 6.70 -2.87 -14.34
N LYS A 121 5.72 -3.48 -13.67
CA LYS A 121 4.42 -3.78 -14.26
C LYS A 121 3.48 -2.57 -14.16
N ASP A 122 2.75 -2.30 -15.23
CA ASP A 122 1.63 -1.37 -15.17
C ASP A 122 0.46 -1.99 -14.38
N PHE A 123 -0.09 -1.23 -13.45
CA PHE A 123 -1.26 -1.60 -12.68
C PHE A 123 -2.17 -0.37 -12.50
N HIS A 124 -3.45 -0.62 -12.27
CA HIS A 124 -4.40 0.45 -12.00
C HIS A 124 -4.31 0.86 -10.53
N PRO A 125 -4.07 2.14 -10.22
CA PRO A 125 -4.15 2.65 -8.85
C PRO A 125 -5.54 2.43 -8.26
N PHE A 126 -5.62 2.18 -6.95
CA PHE A 126 -6.90 2.24 -6.25
C PHE A 126 -7.39 3.68 -6.18
N LEU A 127 -8.66 3.91 -6.54
CA LEU A 127 -9.25 5.24 -6.60
C LEU A 127 -9.71 5.71 -5.23
N SER A 128 -9.52 6.99 -4.93
CA SER A 128 -10.03 7.61 -3.71
C SER A 128 -11.51 7.99 -3.82
N GLU A 129 -12.23 7.88 -2.71
CA GLU A 129 -13.58 8.42 -2.52
C GLU A 129 -13.53 9.57 -1.50
N GLU A 130 -14.16 10.69 -1.81
CA GLU A 130 -14.27 11.82 -0.87
C GLU A 130 -15.24 11.49 0.27
N ILE A 131 -14.90 11.90 1.50
CA ILE A 131 -15.73 11.63 2.68
C ILE A 131 -16.31 12.93 3.23
N ILE A 132 -15.46 13.92 3.55
CA ILE A 132 -15.89 15.18 4.19
C ILE A 132 -14.95 16.32 3.77
N VAL A 133 -15.54 17.47 3.46
CA VAL A 133 -14.84 18.75 3.27
C VAL A 133 -15.33 19.72 4.35
N TRP A 134 -14.42 20.34 5.11
CA TRP A 134 -14.79 21.35 6.10
C TRP A 134 -13.84 22.55 6.12
N SER A 135 -14.40 23.71 6.44
CA SER A 135 -13.75 25.02 6.53
C SER A 135 -13.21 25.30 7.92
#